data_AF-A0AAI9LB50-F1
#
_entry.id   AF-A0AAI9LB50-F1
#
_cell.length_a   1.000
_cell.length_b   1.000
_cell.length_c   1.000
_cell.angle_alpha   90.00
_cell.angle_beta   90.00
_cell.angle_gamma   90.00
#
_symmetry.space_group_name_H-M   'P 1'
#
loop_
_entity.id
_entity.type
_entity.pdbx_description
1 polymer ?
#
loop_
_entity_poly.entity_id
_entity_poly.type
_entity_poly.pdbx_seq_one_letter_code
_entity_poly.pdbx_strand_id
1 'polypeptide(L)'
;MQHVDGVDLPYWQKIAENLWGQSVIERLVDRLVAFDSTTIGAAQLVYKAHLRTLKIDKLREIIAMGGPALEALVKNVDFIRRFQSNEGLTLIDATDDLQTDTYQFSGLDNVLMQFGQQLSGALGIPLVRLFGQSPAGLNSTGESDLRTYYDNVNQQQERRLRSPVTRLMDVLGRSVLGKPLPEGFAYSFKSLWQMSDSEKATVAKTITDAVSEALDAGLIDAATGMKELRQSSHVTGVFTSITDEDIEAAENEPPPVPEMELPNADDPNNRPEEGTEEPGEAQRTGTGVQDAAPTGRAAGWNPRKWFSAWRSNRTSDN
;
A
#
# COMPACT_ATOMS: atom_id res chain seq x y z
N MET A 1 5.80 -26.18 21.83
CA MET A 1 6.45 -25.53 20.68
C MET A 1 5.33 -25.16 19.72
N GLN A 2 5.01 -23.88 19.55
CA GLN A 2 3.94 -23.46 18.63
C GLN A 2 4.50 -23.47 17.22
N HIS A 3 4.01 -24.39 16.38
CA HIS A 3 4.39 -24.51 14.98
C HIS A 3 3.40 -23.71 14.12
N VAL A 4 3.93 -22.88 13.22
CA VAL A 4 3.15 -22.07 12.28
C VAL A 4 3.09 -22.81 10.95
N ASP A 5 1.89 -23.13 10.48
CA ASP A 5 1.68 -23.91 9.27
C ASP A 5 2.08 -23.13 8.02
N GLY A 6 2.75 -23.82 7.08
CA GLY A 6 3.42 -23.22 5.93
C GLY A 6 2.55 -23.11 4.66
N VAL A 7 3.11 -23.49 3.51
CA VAL A 7 2.40 -23.64 2.24
C VAL A 7 1.71 -25.00 2.20
N ASP A 8 0.46 -25.05 1.72
CA ASP A 8 -0.27 -26.30 1.58
C ASP A 8 0.43 -27.23 0.60
N LEU A 9 0.70 -28.46 1.05
CA LEU A 9 1.30 -29.51 0.24
C LEU A 9 0.22 -30.42 -0.37
N PRO A 10 0.48 -31.02 -1.55
CA PRO A 10 -0.31 -32.13 -2.08
C PRO A 10 -0.47 -33.24 -1.04
N TYR A 11 -1.62 -33.92 -1.06
CA TYR A 11 -2.03 -34.89 -0.04
C TYR A 11 -0.93 -35.90 0.36
N TRP A 12 -0.26 -36.50 -0.63
CA TRP A 12 0.81 -37.48 -0.40
C TRP A 12 2.05 -36.90 0.27
N GLN A 13 2.46 -35.68 -0.11
CA GLN A 13 3.56 -34.97 0.54
C GLN A 13 3.17 -34.50 1.94
N LYS A 14 1.92 -34.08 2.12
CA LYS A 14 1.38 -33.71 3.43
C LYS A 14 1.48 -34.89 4.41
N ILE A 15 1.18 -36.13 3.98
CA ILE A 15 1.31 -37.32 4.84
C ILE A 15 2.77 -37.56 5.26
N ALA A 16 3.72 -37.42 4.33
CA ALA A 16 5.14 -37.56 4.63
C ALA A 16 5.63 -36.52 5.66
N GLU A 17 5.06 -35.31 5.61
CA GLU A 17 5.31 -34.21 6.53
C GLU A 17 4.38 -34.20 7.76
N ASN A 18 3.80 -35.33 8.18
CA ASN A 18 2.89 -35.42 9.35
C ASN A 18 1.66 -34.49 9.29
N LEU A 19 1.12 -34.30 8.09
CA LEU A 19 0.06 -33.36 7.74
C LEU A 19 0.44 -31.88 7.84
N TRP A 20 1.74 -31.56 7.81
CA TRP A 20 2.22 -30.19 7.90
C TRP A 20 2.40 -29.54 6.52
N GLY A 21 2.38 -28.21 6.50
CA GLY A 21 2.72 -27.42 5.33
C GLY A 21 4.24 -27.21 5.16
N GLN A 22 4.67 -27.00 3.92
CA GLN A 22 6.08 -26.71 3.60
C GLN A 22 6.48 -25.31 4.07
N SER A 23 7.71 -25.12 4.54
CA SER A 23 8.22 -23.79 4.90
C SER A 23 8.19 -22.84 3.69
N VAL A 24 7.68 -21.62 3.91
CA VAL A 24 7.66 -20.57 2.88
C VAL A 24 9.08 -20.20 2.46
N ILE A 25 10.02 -20.22 3.41
CA ILE A 25 11.42 -19.86 3.18
C ILE A 25 12.12 -20.92 2.34
N GLU A 26 11.83 -22.20 2.55
CA GLU A 26 12.49 -23.32 1.86
C GLU A 26 12.37 -23.21 0.34
N ARG A 27 11.18 -22.84 -0.17
CA ARG A 27 10.96 -22.56 -1.59
C ARG A 27 11.79 -21.40 -2.14
N LEU A 28 12.21 -20.48 -1.27
CA LEU A 28 12.89 -19.24 -1.62
C LEU A 28 14.40 -19.31 -1.42
N VAL A 29 14.92 -20.35 -0.75
CA VAL A 29 16.34 -20.44 -0.36
C VAL A 29 17.24 -20.28 -1.58
N ASP A 30 16.97 -20.97 -2.68
CA ASP A 30 17.81 -20.88 -3.89
C ASP A 30 17.90 -19.46 -4.44
N ARG A 31 16.78 -18.71 -4.43
CA ARG A 31 16.74 -17.33 -4.92
C ARG A 31 17.39 -16.36 -3.93
N LEU A 32 17.22 -16.60 -2.63
CA LEU A 32 17.85 -15.83 -1.58
C LEU A 32 19.38 -15.99 -1.63
N VAL A 33 19.86 -17.23 -1.73
CA VAL A 33 21.29 -17.55 -1.83
C VAL A 33 21.90 -16.97 -3.10
N ALA A 34 21.19 -17.01 -4.23
CA ALA A 34 21.66 -16.39 -5.47
C ALA A 34 21.79 -14.87 -5.35
N PHE A 35 20.82 -14.20 -4.72
CA PHE A 35 20.86 -12.76 -4.49
C PHE A 35 21.99 -12.36 -3.52
N ASP A 36 22.14 -13.08 -2.40
CA ASP A 36 23.21 -12.87 -1.42
C ASP A 36 24.60 -13.08 -2.05
N SER A 37 24.79 -14.21 -2.74
CA SER A 37 26.05 -14.53 -3.42
C SER A 37 26.43 -13.48 -4.46
N THR A 38 25.45 -12.94 -5.19
CA THR A 38 25.69 -11.89 -6.19
C THR A 38 26.05 -10.57 -5.52
N THR A 39 25.41 -10.24 -4.39
CA THR A 39 25.72 -9.03 -3.61
C THR A 39 27.13 -9.11 -3.02
N ILE A 40 27.51 -10.27 -2.48
CA ILE A 40 28.86 -10.54 -1.98
C ILE A 40 29.88 -10.48 -3.14
N GLY A 41 29.57 -11.10 -4.28
CA GLY A 41 30.41 -11.06 -5.48
C GLY A 41 30.62 -9.63 -6.01
N ALA A 42 29.58 -8.82 -6.01
CA ALA A 42 29.64 -7.39 -6.35
C ALA A 42 30.58 -6.63 -5.40
N ALA A 43 30.45 -6.85 -4.08
CA ALA A 43 31.35 -6.23 -3.11
C ALA A 43 32.82 -6.68 -3.31
N GLN A 44 33.05 -7.96 -3.59
CA GLN A 44 34.39 -8.48 -3.89
C GLN A 44 34.99 -7.86 -5.16
N LEU A 45 34.18 -7.61 -6.19
CA LEU A 45 34.62 -6.93 -7.40
C LEU A 45 35.07 -5.50 -7.10
N VAL A 46 34.36 -4.76 -6.25
CA VAL A 46 34.78 -3.42 -5.81
C VAL A 46 36.13 -3.47 -5.09
N TYR A 47 36.36 -4.45 -4.22
CA TYR A 47 37.68 -4.62 -3.58
C TYR A 47 38.79 -4.99 -4.57
N LYS A 48 38.46 -5.74 -5.63
CA LYS A 48 39.40 -6.13 -6.70
C LYS A 48 39.59 -5.06 -7.78
N ALA A 49 38.80 -3.98 -7.77
CA ALA A 49 38.91 -2.88 -8.72
C ALA A 49 40.31 -2.22 -8.71
N HIS A 50 41.02 -2.33 -7.59
CA HIS A 50 42.33 -1.76 -7.37
C HIS A 50 43.45 -2.81 -7.34
N LEU A 51 43.28 -3.93 -8.04
CA LEU A 51 44.37 -4.89 -8.21
C LEU A 51 45.52 -4.22 -8.98
N ARG A 52 46.71 -4.37 -8.42
CA ARG A 52 47.97 -3.89 -8.99
C ARG A 52 48.84 -5.10 -9.22
N THR A 53 49.42 -5.19 -10.42
CA THR A 53 50.31 -6.28 -10.78
C THR A 53 51.73 -5.76 -10.82
N LEU A 54 52.61 -6.37 -10.01
CA LEU A 54 54.05 -6.14 -10.05
C LEU A 54 54.71 -7.29 -10.81
N LYS A 55 55.45 -6.98 -11.86
CA LYS A 55 56.25 -7.96 -12.60
C LYS A 55 57.70 -7.85 -12.16
N ILE A 56 58.28 -8.98 -11.77
CA ILE A 56 59.67 -9.09 -11.32
C ILE A 56 60.38 -10.10 -12.24
N ASP A 57 61.57 -9.73 -12.73
CA ASP A 57 62.38 -10.63 -13.54
C ASP A 57 62.86 -11.84 -12.72
N LYS A 58 62.86 -13.03 -13.34
CA LYS A 58 63.30 -14.30 -12.72
C LYS A 58 62.68 -14.67 -11.37
N LEU A 59 61.45 -14.20 -11.07
CA LEU A 59 60.74 -14.49 -9.81
C LEU A 59 60.73 -15.99 -9.44
N ARG A 60 60.55 -16.88 -10.42
CA ARG A 60 60.52 -18.34 -10.20
C ARG A 60 61.87 -18.89 -9.71
N GLU A 61 62.98 -18.39 -10.24
CA GLU A 61 64.33 -18.81 -9.83
C GLU A 61 64.63 -18.33 -8.41
N ILE A 62 64.23 -17.10 -8.07
CA ILE A 62 64.39 -16.52 -6.73
C ILE A 62 63.60 -17.32 -5.68
N ILE A 63 62.36 -17.70 -5.99
CA ILE A 63 61.54 -18.54 -5.12
C ILE A 63 62.16 -19.94 -4.96
N ALA A 64 62.68 -20.53 -6.05
CA ALA A 64 63.28 -21.85 -6.05
C ALA A 64 64.62 -21.91 -5.29
N MET A 65 65.43 -20.85 -5.35
CA MET A 65 66.70 -20.75 -4.59
C MET A 65 66.46 -20.55 -3.09
N GLY A 66 65.39 -19.85 -2.70
CA GLY A 66 65.08 -19.56 -1.31
C GLY A 66 66.17 -18.74 -0.58
N GLY A 67 66.03 -18.59 0.74
CA GLY A 67 67.05 -17.95 1.58
C GLY A 67 67.11 -16.41 1.45
N PRO A 68 68.30 -15.79 1.56
CA PRO A 68 68.44 -14.32 1.66
C PRO A 68 67.86 -13.55 0.47
N ALA A 69 67.86 -14.15 -0.73
CA ALA A 69 67.31 -13.53 -1.93
C ALA A 69 65.78 -13.40 -1.88
N LEU A 70 65.09 -14.41 -1.32
CA LEU A 70 63.65 -14.37 -1.11
C LEU A 70 63.27 -13.35 -0.02
N GLU A 71 64.05 -13.29 1.07
CA GLU A 71 63.84 -12.30 2.12
C GLU A 71 64.04 -10.86 1.64
N ALA A 72 65.04 -10.63 0.77
CA ALA A 72 65.27 -9.33 0.15
C ALA A 72 64.10 -8.92 -0.76
N LEU A 73 63.55 -9.87 -1.53
CA LEU A 73 62.39 -9.64 -2.38
C LEU A 73 61.14 -9.28 -1.57
N VAL A 74 60.84 -10.04 -0.51
CA VAL A 74 59.69 -9.76 0.37
C VAL A 74 59.83 -8.39 1.04
N LYS A 75 61.04 -8.00 1.47
CA LYS A 75 61.30 -6.66 2.01
C LYS A 75 61.07 -5.56 0.98
N ASN A 76 61.47 -5.77 -0.27
CA ASN A 76 61.22 -4.83 -1.36
C ASN A 76 59.70 -4.65 -1.60
N VAL A 77 58.94 -5.74 -1.65
CA VAL A 77 57.47 -5.69 -1.80
C VAL A 77 56.79 -4.98 -0.61
N ASP A 78 57.24 -5.24 0.64
CA ASP A 78 56.71 -4.55 1.82
C ASP A 78 57.07 -3.05 1.81
N PHE A 79 58.24 -2.69 1.31
CA PHE A 79 58.63 -1.30 1.10
C PHE A 79 57.68 -0.61 0.12
N ILE A 80 57.47 -1.19 -1.08
CA ILE A 80 56.53 -0.66 -2.07
C ILE A 80 55.12 -0.48 -1.47
N ARG A 81 54.65 -1.47 -0.70
CA ARG A 81 53.34 -1.41 -0.02
C ARG A 81 53.24 -0.24 0.95
N ARG A 82 54.30 0.07 1.71
CA ARG A 82 54.30 1.18 2.69
C ARG A 82 54.26 2.55 2.03
N PHE A 83 54.90 2.70 0.87
CA PHE A 83 54.87 3.95 0.11
C PHE A 83 53.56 4.15 -0.67
N GLN A 84 52.81 3.08 -0.91
CA GLN A 84 51.45 3.16 -1.46
C GLN A 84 50.40 3.58 -0.41
N SER A 85 50.63 4.72 0.25
CA SER A 85 49.59 5.41 1.03
C SER A 85 48.61 6.14 0.09
N ASN A 86 47.55 6.72 0.66
CA ASN A 86 46.54 7.51 -0.07
C ASN A 86 47.12 8.71 -0.85
N GLU A 87 48.39 9.04 -0.66
CA GLU A 87 49.11 10.14 -1.29
C GLU A 87 49.66 9.79 -2.68
N GLY A 88 49.55 8.51 -3.11
CA GLY A 88 49.64 8.12 -4.52
C GLY A 88 51.05 8.00 -5.13
N LEU A 89 52.11 8.22 -4.36
CA LEU A 89 53.49 8.08 -4.85
C LEU A 89 53.98 6.63 -4.68
N THR A 90 54.16 5.89 -5.78
CA THR A 90 54.79 4.57 -5.74
C THR A 90 56.26 4.68 -6.19
N LEU A 91 57.18 4.18 -5.37
CA LEU A 91 58.59 4.07 -5.72
C LEU A 91 58.89 2.63 -6.16
N ILE A 92 59.34 2.45 -7.39
CA ILE A 92 59.75 1.16 -7.97
C ILE A 92 61.12 1.31 -8.62
N ASP A 93 61.85 0.20 -8.78
CA ASP A 93 63.09 0.21 -9.54
C ASP A 93 62.82 0.45 -11.04
N ALA A 94 63.80 1.01 -11.75
CA ALA A 94 63.67 1.36 -13.16
C ALA A 94 63.47 0.14 -14.09
N THR A 95 63.82 -1.05 -13.61
CA THR A 95 63.66 -2.31 -14.35
C THR A 95 62.33 -3.03 -14.04
N ASP A 96 61.63 -2.63 -12.98
CA ASP A 96 60.36 -3.24 -12.56
C ASP A 96 59.16 -2.57 -13.25
N ASP A 97 58.16 -3.37 -13.62
CA ASP A 97 56.92 -2.89 -14.25
C ASP A 97 55.75 -3.01 -13.26
N LEU A 98 55.14 -1.86 -12.93
CA LEU A 98 53.94 -1.77 -12.12
C LEU A 98 52.76 -1.39 -13.02
N GLN A 99 51.82 -2.33 -13.18
CA GLN A 99 50.61 -2.10 -13.98
C GLN A 99 49.39 -1.94 -13.08
N THR A 100 48.54 -0.97 -13.44
CA THR A 100 47.22 -0.75 -12.83
C THR A 100 46.16 -1.11 -13.85
N ASP A 101 45.43 -2.19 -13.61
CA ASP A 101 44.31 -2.60 -14.44
C ASP A 101 43.08 -1.79 -14.05
N THR A 102 42.64 -0.87 -14.92
CA THR A 102 41.44 -0.07 -14.67
C THR A 102 40.20 -0.92 -14.93
N TYR A 103 39.45 -1.25 -13.89
CA TYR A 103 38.15 -1.91 -14.03
C TYR A 103 37.03 -0.87 -14.15
N GLN A 104 36.23 -0.97 -15.23
CA GLN A 104 34.96 -0.25 -15.35
C GLN A 104 33.82 -1.19 -14.99
N PHE A 105 33.06 -0.84 -13.95
CA PHE A 105 31.84 -1.55 -13.59
C PHE A 105 30.67 -0.99 -14.39
N SER A 106 30.29 -1.67 -15.49
CA SER A 106 29.05 -1.36 -16.22
C SER A 106 28.03 -2.48 -16.04
N GLY A 107 26.76 -2.11 -15.81
CA GLY A 107 25.64 -3.05 -15.72
C GLY A 107 25.55 -3.90 -14.44
N LEU A 108 26.42 -3.68 -13.46
CA LEU A 108 26.35 -4.39 -12.16
C LEU A 108 25.06 -4.06 -11.39
N ASP A 109 24.62 -2.81 -11.49
CA ASP A 109 23.34 -2.33 -10.98
C ASP A 109 22.15 -3.10 -11.56
N ASN A 110 22.14 -3.28 -12.89
CA ASN A 110 21.09 -4.01 -13.60
C ASN A 110 21.05 -5.48 -13.19
N VAL A 111 22.22 -6.12 -13.01
CA VAL A 111 22.30 -7.51 -12.57
C VAL A 111 21.74 -7.66 -11.15
N LEU A 112 22.15 -6.80 -10.21
CA LEU A 112 21.63 -6.81 -8.84
C LEU A 112 20.11 -6.56 -8.81
N MET A 113 19.63 -5.64 -9.64
CA MET A 113 18.20 -5.34 -9.77
C MET A 113 17.41 -6.56 -10.28
N GLN A 114 17.91 -7.27 -11.29
CA GLN A 114 17.25 -8.46 -11.83
C GLN A 114 17.12 -9.58 -10.79
N PHE A 115 18.15 -9.80 -9.95
CA PHE A 115 18.03 -10.77 -8.86
C PHE A 115 17.05 -10.30 -7.77
N GLY A 116 17.00 -8.99 -7.48
CA GLY A 116 15.97 -8.41 -6.60
C GLY A 116 14.55 -8.59 -7.14
N GLN A 117 14.35 -8.45 -8.45
CA GLN A 117 13.07 -8.71 -9.12
C GLN A 117 12.67 -10.20 -9.04
N GLN A 118 13.61 -11.11 -9.26
CA GLN A 118 13.35 -12.55 -9.12
C GLN A 118 12.94 -12.92 -7.68
N LEU A 119 13.61 -12.33 -6.68
CA LEU A 119 13.26 -12.54 -5.27
C LEU A 119 11.86 -11.98 -4.94
N SER A 120 11.56 -10.77 -5.41
CA SER A 120 10.24 -10.13 -5.27
C SER A 120 9.13 -10.97 -5.90
N GLY A 121 9.36 -11.48 -7.11
CA GLY A 121 8.43 -12.36 -7.82
C GLY A 121 8.21 -13.69 -7.11
N ALA A 122 9.27 -14.29 -6.54
CA ALA A 122 9.16 -15.53 -5.79
C ALA A 122 8.39 -15.36 -4.46
N LEU A 123 8.56 -14.22 -3.79
CA LEU A 123 7.84 -13.84 -2.57
C LEU A 123 6.39 -13.44 -2.83
N GLY A 124 6.07 -12.98 -4.04
CA GLY A 124 4.80 -12.32 -4.34
C GLY A 124 4.65 -10.96 -3.65
N ILE A 125 5.76 -10.35 -3.24
CA ILE A 125 5.80 -9.02 -2.63
C ILE A 125 6.40 -8.06 -3.65
N PRO A 126 5.72 -6.95 -4.00
CA PRO A 126 6.25 -5.96 -4.93
C PRO A 126 7.60 -5.39 -4.50
N LEU A 127 8.44 -5.08 -5.49
CA LEU A 127 9.79 -4.54 -5.26
C LEU A 127 9.75 -3.21 -4.49
N VAL A 128 8.77 -2.35 -4.79
CA VAL A 128 8.51 -1.09 -4.09
C VAL A 128 8.28 -1.29 -2.58
N ARG A 129 7.62 -2.40 -2.21
CA ARG A 129 7.34 -2.73 -0.81
C ARG A 129 8.51 -3.47 -0.14
N LEU A 130 9.15 -4.38 -0.87
CA LEU A 130 10.20 -5.25 -0.33
C LEU A 130 11.55 -4.53 -0.18
N PHE A 131 11.94 -3.74 -1.17
CA PHE A 131 13.24 -3.05 -1.23
C PHE A 131 13.12 -1.53 -1.01
N GLY A 132 11.91 -0.99 -0.88
CA GLY A 132 11.69 0.44 -0.66
C GLY A 132 12.12 1.31 -1.84
N GLN A 133 12.26 0.73 -3.03
CA GLN A 133 12.64 1.49 -4.21
C GLN A 133 11.44 2.24 -4.80
N SER A 134 11.69 3.46 -5.26
CA SER A 134 10.74 4.16 -6.10
C SER A 134 10.52 3.37 -7.39
N PRO A 135 9.28 3.26 -7.89
CA PRO A 135 9.01 2.53 -9.11
C PRO A 135 9.81 3.13 -10.27
N ALA A 136 10.43 2.28 -11.10
CA ALA A 136 11.20 2.74 -12.25
C ALA A 136 10.27 3.14 -13.41
N GLY A 137 10.43 4.36 -13.92
CA GLY A 137 9.68 4.89 -15.06
C GLY A 137 8.78 6.08 -14.71
N LEU A 138 8.76 7.09 -15.59
CA LEU A 138 8.09 8.39 -15.37
C LEU A 138 6.57 8.32 -15.08
N ASN A 139 5.93 7.15 -15.28
CA ASN A 139 4.50 6.91 -15.07
C ASN A 139 4.20 5.73 -14.13
N SER A 140 5.20 5.15 -13.46
CA SER A 140 4.97 4.04 -12.54
C SER A 140 4.81 4.59 -11.13
N THR A 141 3.57 4.68 -10.63
CA THR A 141 3.30 5.05 -9.23
C THR A 141 3.45 3.86 -8.28
N GLY A 142 3.69 2.65 -8.81
CA GLY A 142 3.74 1.40 -8.03
C GLY A 142 2.37 0.98 -7.45
N GLU A 143 1.31 1.70 -7.82
CA GLU A 143 -0.01 1.61 -7.22
C GLU A 143 -0.72 0.31 -7.60
N SER A 144 -0.65 -0.06 -8.88
CA SER A 144 -1.20 -1.32 -9.39
C SER A 144 -0.55 -2.54 -8.74
N ASP A 145 0.77 -2.50 -8.54
CA ASP A 145 1.51 -3.58 -7.88
C ASP A 145 1.13 -3.69 -6.41
N LEU A 146 1.00 -2.56 -5.71
CA LEU A 146 0.55 -2.53 -4.31
C LEU A 146 -0.90 -3.00 -4.15
N ARG A 147 -1.79 -2.62 -5.08
CA ARG A 147 -3.18 -3.09 -5.09
C ARG A 147 -3.24 -4.61 -5.26
N THR A 148 -2.54 -5.15 -6.25
CA THR A 148 -2.45 -6.59 -6.48
C THR A 148 -1.90 -7.33 -5.26
N TYR A 149 -0.90 -6.75 -4.59
CA TYR A 149 -0.35 -7.29 -3.35
C TYR A 149 -1.37 -7.31 -2.22
N TYR A 150 -2.10 -6.21 -1.98
CA TYR A 150 -3.13 -6.16 -0.95
C TYR A 150 -4.29 -7.12 -1.23
N ASP A 151 -4.70 -7.26 -2.49
CA ASP A 151 -5.72 -8.23 -2.89
C ASP A 151 -5.25 -9.67 -2.63
N ASN A 152 -3.98 -9.98 -2.91
CA ASN A 152 -3.39 -11.28 -2.58
C ASN A 152 -3.36 -11.52 -1.07
N VAL A 153 -3.00 -10.51 -0.27
CA VAL A 153 -3.03 -10.62 1.20
C VAL A 153 -4.45 -10.85 1.71
N ASN A 154 -5.44 -10.11 1.21
CA ASN A 154 -6.84 -10.31 1.57
C ASN A 154 -7.32 -11.73 1.19
N GLN A 155 -6.95 -12.23 0.00
CA GLN A 155 -7.23 -13.60 -0.39
C GLN A 155 -6.59 -14.62 0.57
N GLN A 156 -5.37 -14.38 1.03
CA GLN A 156 -4.72 -15.25 2.01
C GLN A 156 -5.41 -15.21 3.38
N GLN A 157 -5.82 -14.02 3.85
CA GLN A 157 -6.62 -13.86 5.07
C GLN A 157 -7.94 -14.64 4.95
N GLU A 158 -8.61 -14.53 3.81
CA GLU A 158 -9.85 -15.24 3.55
C GLU A 158 -9.65 -16.75 3.54
N ARG A 159 -8.70 -17.24 2.74
CA ARG A 159 -8.49 -18.68 2.58
C ARG A 159 -8.00 -19.36 3.85
N ARG A 160 -7.07 -18.71 4.58
CA ARG A 160 -6.36 -19.33 5.72
C ARG A 160 -6.95 -18.95 7.07
N LEU A 161 -7.36 -17.70 7.24
CA LEU A 161 -7.80 -17.19 8.54
C LEU A 161 -9.31 -17.24 8.72
N ARG A 162 -10.12 -17.31 7.65
CA ARG A 162 -11.60 -17.32 7.78
C ARG A 162 -12.09 -18.40 8.74
N SER A 163 -11.79 -19.66 8.46
CA SER A 163 -12.25 -20.78 9.29
C SER A 163 -11.73 -20.72 10.74
N PRO A 164 -10.42 -20.58 11.01
CA PRO A 164 -9.93 -20.56 12.38
C PRO A 164 -10.39 -19.33 13.17
N VAL A 165 -10.49 -18.15 12.55
CA VAL A 165 -11.00 -16.95 13.22
C VAL A 165 -12.50 -17.09 13.48
N THR A 166 -13.29 -17.65 12.56
CA THR A 166 -14.72 -17.93 12.80
C THR A 166 -14.90 -18.86 14.01
N ARG A 167 -14.10 -19.93 14.08
CA ARG A 167 -14.10 -20.84 15.24
C ARG A 167 -13.72 -20.13 16.53
N LEU A 168 -12.70 -19.28 16.49
CA LEU A 168 -12.29 -18.49 17.65
C LEU A 168 -13.41 -17.55 18.10
N MET A 169 -14.11 -16.89 17.16
CA MET A 169 -15.22 -15.99 17.46
C MET A 169 -16.41 -16.73 18.10
N ASP A 170 -16.74 -17.96 17.64
CA ASP A 170 -17.81 -18.76 18.28
C ASP A 170 -17.46 -19.13 19.72
N VAL A 171 -16.22 -19.57 19.97
CA VAL A 171 -15.74 -19.86 21.32
C VAL A 171 -15.76 -18.61 22.21
N LEU A 172 -15.32 -17.47 21.66
CA LEU A 172 -15.25 -16.21 22.38
C LEU A 172 -16.65 -15.65 22.68
N GLY A 173 -17.59 -15.77 21.74
CA GLY A 173 -19.00 -15.43 21.94
C GLY A 173 -19.61 -16.21 23.10
N ARG A 174 -19.44 -17.54 23.11
CA ARG A 174 -19.93 -18.39 24.21
C ARG A 174 -19.25 -18.07 25.54
N SER A 175 -17.94 -17.77 25.53
CA SER A 175 -17.18 -17.50 26.75
C SER A 175 -17.46 -16.13 27.36
N VAL A 176 -17.63 -15.08 26.55
CA VAL A 176 -17.75 -13.69 27.03
C VAL A 176 -19.21 -13.27 27.16
N LEU A 177 -20.05 -13.64 26.18
CA LEU A 177 -21.45 -13.22 26.12
C LEU A 177 -22.40 -14.30 26.69
N GLY A 178 -21.89 -15.51 26.98
CA GLY A 178 -22.69 -16.63 27.47
C GLY A 178 -23.71 -17.15 26.45
N LYS A 179 -23.62 -16.70 25.19
CA LYS A 179 -24.56 -16.99 24.11
C LYS A 179 -23.79 -17.35 22.84
N PRO A 180 -24.34 -18.23 21.99
CA PRO A 180 -23.78 -18.43 20.66
C PRO A 180 -23.84 -17.13 19.85
N LEU A 181 -22.99 -17.03 18.83
CA LEU A 181 -23.09 -15.94 17.85
C LEU A 181 -24.48 -15.97 17.18
N PRO A 182 -25.07 -14.81 16.85
CA PRO A 182 -26.34 -14.74 16.12
C PRO A 182 -26.27 -15.50 14.78
N GLU A 183 -27.39 -16.08 14.36
CA GLU A 183 -27.49 -16.66 13.02
C GLU A 183 -27.22 -15.58 11.96
N GLY A 184 -26.31 -15.88 11.02
CA GLY A 184 -25.88 -14.92 10.00
C GLY A 184 -24.74 -13.98 10.41
N PHE A 185 -24.11 -14.17 11.59
CA PHE A 185 -22.94 -13.38 11.95
C PHE A 185 -21.81 -13.53 10.91
N ALA A 186 -21.44 -12.41 10.31
CA ALA A 186 -20.33 -12.30 9.38
C ALA A 186 -19.37 -11.20 9.83
N TYR A 187 -18.11 -11.37 9.48
CA TYR A 187 -17.09 -10.33 9.67
C TYR A 187 -16.32 -10.13 8.37
N SER A 188 -15.82 -8.94 8.15
CA SER A 188 -14.92 -8.62 7.04
C SER A 188 -13.53 -8.33 7.58
N PHE A 189 -12.51 -8.74 6.83
CA PHE A 189 -11.15 -8.26 7.10
C PHE A 189 -11.04 -6.80 6.66
N LYS A 190 -10.30 -6.00 7.43
CA LYS A 190 -10.12 -4.59 7.11
C LYS A 190 -9.33 -4.46 5.81
N SER A 191 -9.86 -3.67 4.87
CA SER A 191 -9.14 -3.35 3.63
C SER A 191 -7.78 -2.73 3.94
N LEU A 192 -6.74 -3.28 3.31
CA LEU A 192 -5.38 -2.72 3.35
C LEU A 192 -5.22 -1.58 2.35
N TRP A 193 -6.04 -1.55 1.31
CA TRP A 193 -6.12 -0.45 0.37
C TRP A 193 -6.92 0.70 0.99
N GLN A 194 -6.34 1.89 0.96
CA GLN A 194 -7.03 3.13 1.30
C GLN A 194 -7.19 3.96 0.04
N MET A 195 -8.43 4.28 -0.29
CA MET A 195 -8.73 5.15 -1.41
C MET A 195 -8.20 6.55 -1.10
N SER A 196 -7.67 7.22 -2.13
CA SER A 196 -7.39 8.65 -2.06
C SER A 196 -8.68 9.45 -1.85
N ASP A 197 -8.57 10.67 -1.31
CA ASP A 197 -9.75 11.49 -1.07
C ASP A 197 -10.47 11.88 -2.38
N SER A 198 -9.74 11.99 -3.49
CA SER A 198 -10.30 12.18 -4.84
C SER A 198 -11.09 10.97 -5.34
N GLU A 199 -10.61 9.76 -5.08
CA GLU A 199 -11.35 8.54 -5.46
C GLU A 199 -12.59 8.37 -4.58
N LYS A 200 -12.49 8.65 -3.27
CA LYS A 200 -13.66 8.63 -2.38
C LYS A 200 -14.75 9.60 -2.83
N ALA A 201 -14.36 10.83 -3.22
CA ALA A 201 -15.29 11.82 -3.74
C ALA A 201 -15.96 11.36 -5.05
N THR A 202 -15.18 10.73 -5.94
CA THR A 202 -15.71 10.18 -7.19
C THR A 202 -16.70 9.05 -6.94
N VAL A 203 -16.36 8.11 -6.05
CA VAL A 203 -17.27 7.01 -5.67
C VAL A 203 -18.52 7.53 -5.00
N ALA A 204 -18.41 8.50 -4.09
CA ALA A 204 -19.57 9.11 -3.45
C ALA A 204 -20.50 9.74 -4.49
N LYS A 205 -19.95 10.45 -5.49
CA LYS A 205 -20.73 10.99 -6.61
C LYS A 205 -21.42 9.89 -7.41
N THR A 206 -20.69 8.85 -7.83
CA THR A 206 -21.26 7.74 -8.61
C THR A 206 -22.38 7.00 -7.86
N ILE A 207 -22.23 6.79 -6.54
CA ILE A 207 -23.26 6.18 -5.71
C ILE A 207 -24.48 7.10 -5.61
N THR A 208 -24.25 8.41 -5.43
CA THR A 208 -25.33 9.40 -5.37
C THR A 208 -26.12 9.44 -6.68
N ASP A 209 -25.41 9.47 -7.81
CA ASP A 209 -26.04 9.46 -9.14
C ASP A 209 -26.88 8.18 -9.34
N ALA A 210 -26.37 7.01 -8.94
CA ALA A 210 -27.09 5.75 -9.04
C ALA A 210 -28.33 5.67 -8.12
N VAL A 211 -28.23 6.20 -6.90
CA VAL A 211 -29.36 6.24 -5.95
C VAL A 211 -30.44 7.22 -6.44
N SER A 212 -30.04 8.40 -6.92
CA SER A 212 -30.97 9.38 -7.48
C SER A 212 -31.68 8.82 -8.72
N GLU A 213 -30.95 8.17 -9.63
CA GLU A 213 -31.55 7.54 -10.82
C GLU A 213 -32.55 6.43 -10.44
N ALA A 214 -32.23 5.61 -9.44
CA ALA A 214 -33.14 4.58 -8.96
C ALA A 214 -34.40 5.15 -8.28
N LEU A 215 -34.26 6.29 -7.59
CA LEU A 215 -35.37 7.01 -6.96
C LEU A 215 -36.26 7.67 -8.02
N ASP A 216 -35.67 8.34 -9.01
CA ASP A 216 -36.37 8.97 -10.14
C ASP A 216 -37.09 7.93 -11.00
N ALA A 217 -36.51 6.74 -11.17
CA ALA A 217 -37.14 5.60 -11.83
C ALA A 217 -38.25 4.92 -11.00
N GLY A 218 -38.45 5.34 -9.74
CA GLY A 218 -39.42 4.76 -8.83
C GLY A 218 -39.11 3.31 -8.39
N LEU A 219 -37.86 2.88 -8.51
CA LEU A 219 -37.41 1.54 -8.10
C LEU A 219 -37.18 1.43 -6.59
N ILE A 220 -36.86 2.54 -5.94
CA ILE A 220 -36.62 2.64 -4.49
C ILE A 220 -37.38 3.84 -3.92
N ASP A 221 -37.78 3.76 -2.65
CA ASP A 221 -38.33 4.87 -1.90
C ASP A 221 -37.22 5.78 -1.34
N ALA A 222 -37.59 7.01 -0.95
CA ALA A 222 -36.65 7.97 -0.38
C ALA A 222 -35.94 7.43 0.88
N ALA A 223 -36.65 6.64 1.69
CA ALA A 223 -36.08 5.99 2.86
C ALA A 223 -35.02 4.94 2.52
N THR A 224 -35.27 4.06 1.54
CA THR A 224 -34.25 3.08 1.10
C THR A 224 -33.07 3.79 0.43
N GLY A 225 -33.31 4.85 -0.36
CA GLY A 225 -32.24 5.68 -0.91
C GLY A 225 -31.33 6.27 0.17
N MET A 226 -31.90 6.83 1.24
CA MET A 226 -31.11 7.36 2.36
C MET A 226 -30.38 6.27 3.16
N LYS A 227 -30.97 5.07 3.30
CA LYS A 227 -30.29 3.91 3.89
C LYS A 227 -29.06 3.50 3.07
N GLU A 228 -29.19 3.42 1.74
CA GLU A 228 -28.08 3.08 0.84
C GLU A 228 -26.96 4.14 0.88
N LEU A 229 -27.32 5.44 0.86
CA LEU A 229 -26.35 6.52 0.99
C LEU A 229 -25.62 6.49 2.33
N ARG A 230 -26.32 6.23 3.44
CA ARG A 230 -25.70 6.10 4.76
C ARG A 230 -24.80 4.88 4.85
N GLN A 231 -25.17 3.75 4.25
CA GLN A 231 -24.30 2.58 4.18
C GLN A 231 -23.01 2.89 3.39
N SER A 232 -23.13 3.65 2.29
CA SER A 232 -21.97 4.09 1.49
C SER A 232 -20.97 4.94 2.27
N SER A 233 -21.43 5.58 3.36
CA SER A 233 -20.61 6.39 4.26
C SER A 233 -19.46 5.61 4.89
N HIS A 234 -19.64 4.31 5.14
CA HIS A 234 -18.59 3.47 5.70
C HIS A 234 -17.36 3.36 4.79
N VAL A 235 -17.56 3.52 3.47
CA VAL A 235 -16.52 3.40 2.46
C VAL A 235 -15.96 4.77 2.08
N THR A 236 -16.84 5.76 1.88
CA THR A 236 -16.45 7.08 1.34
C THR A 236 -16.19 8.13 2.41
N GLY A 237 -16.73 7.97 3.61
CA GLY A 237 -16.74 9.00 4.66
C GLY A 237 -17.69 10.18 4.38
N VAL A 238 -18.45 10.13 3.28
CA VAL A 238 -19.48 11.11 2.90
C VAL A 238 -20.83 10.62 3.45
N PHE A 239 -21.82 11.50 3.68
CA PHE A 239 -23.14 11.13 4.23
C PHE A 239 -23.16 10.59 5.68
N THR A 240 -22.15 10.94 6.48
CA THR A 240 -22.10 10.57 7.92
C THR A 240 -23.15 11.26 8.77
N SER A 241 -23.80 12.30 8.25
CA SER A 241 -24.78 13.12 8.95
C SER A 241 -26.23 12.65 8.82
N ILE A 242 -26.51 11.62 8.00
CA ILE A 242 -27.86 11.06 7.88
C ILE A 242 -28.18 10.31 9.19
N THR A 243 -29.17 10.80 9.92
CA THR A 243 -29.59 10.20 11.20
C THR A 243 -30.66 9.14 11.00
N ASP A 244 -30.87 8.28 12.01
CA ASP A 244 -31.99 7.33 12.01
C ASP A 244 -33.35 8.07 11.96
N GLU A 245 -33.41 9.27 12.55
CA GLU A 245 -34.60 10.13 12.57
C GLU A 245 -34.95 10.67 11.17
N ASP A 246 -33.95 11.04 10.35
CA ASP A 246 -34.16 11.49 8.98
C ASP A 246 -34.72 10.36 8.08
N ILE A 247 -34.29 9.12 8.34
CA ILE A 247 -34.74 7.94 7.60
C ILE A 247 -36.18 7.57 7.97
N GLU A 248 -36.52 7.60 9.26
CA GLU A 248 -37.90 7.38 9.73
C GLU A 248 -38.85 8.48 9.25
N ALA A 249 -38.40 9.73 9.15
CA ALA A 249 -39.20 10.82 8.61
C ALA A 249 -39.59 10.56 7.14
N ALA A 250 -38.66 10.04 6.33
CA ALA A 250 -38.93 9.70 4.93
C ALA A 250 -39.76 8.44 4.72
N GLU A 251 -39.77 7.49 5.66
CA GLU A 251 -40.72 6.35 5.60
C GLU A 251 -42.16 6.79 5.85
N ASN A 252 -42.35 7.87 6.60
CA ASN A 252 -43.67 8.41 6.96
C ASN A 252 -44.21 9.43 5.94
N GLU A 253 -43.41 9.81 4.93
CA GLU A 253 -43.82 10.75 3.89
C GLU A 253 -44.53 9.97 2.76
N PRO A 254 -45.80 10.30 2.43
CA PRO A 254 -46.52 9.57 1.39
C PRO A 254 -45.83 9.72 0.03
N PRO A 255 -45.85 8.69 -0.84
CA PRO A 255 -45.16 8.74 -2.13
C PRO A 255 -45.65 9.95 -2.94
N PRO A 256 -44.75 10.63 -3.68
CA PRO A 256 -45.13 11.77 -4.49
C PRO A 256 -46.24 11.33 -5.45
N VAL A 257 -47.41 11.97 -5.32
CA VAL A 257 -48.51 11.77 -6.26
C VAL A 257 -48.00 12.10 -7.66
N PRO A 258 -48.13 11.21 -8.65
CA PRO A 258 -47.75 11.55 -10.01
C PRO A 258 -48.59 12.76 -10.44
N GLU A 259 -47.93 13.85 -10.83
CA GLU A 259 -48.58 15.01 -11.44
C GLU A 259 -49.28 14.52 -12.72
N MET A 260 -50.59 14.27 -12.60
CA MET A 260 -51.44 14.19 -13.78
C MET A 260 -51.50 15.59 -14.35
N GLU A 261 -50.73 15.84 -15.42
CA GLU A 261 -50.98 16.98 -16.30
C GLU A 261 -52.42 16.89 -16.81
N LEU A 262 -53.31 17.69 -16.21
CA LEU A 262 -54.65 17.91 -16.74
C LEU A 262 -54.51 18.59 -18.10
N PRO A 263 -55.22 18.14 -19.16
CA PRO A 263 -55.17 18.82 -20.44
C PRO A 263 -55.69 20.25 -20.27
N ASN A 264 -54.91 21.24 -20.72
CA ASN A 264 -55.27 22.66 -20.70
C ASN A 264 -56.71 22.85 -21.19
N ALA A 265 -57.61 23.19 -20.27
CA ALA A 265 -58.92 23.69 -20.63
C ALA A 265 -58.72 25.14 -21.09
N ASP A 266 -58.90 25.38 -22.39
CA ASP A 266 -58.94 26.71 -23.00
C ASP A 266 -59.93 27.61 -22.22
N ASP A 267 -59.41 28.61 -21.49
CA ASP A 267 -60.23 29.67 -20.90
C ASP A 267 -60.66 30.65 -22.01
N PRO A 268 -61.98 30.79 -22.31
CA PRO A 268 -62.46 31.61 -23.41
C PRO A 268 -62.39 33.13 -23.16
N ASN A 269 -61.79 33.59 -22.05
CA ASN A 269 -61.97 34.97 -21.60
C ASN A 269 -60.69 35.82 -21.46
N ASN A 270 -59.57 35.41 -22.06
CA ASN A 270 -58.39 36.26 -22.13
C ASN A 270 -58.25 36.92 -23.52
N ARG A 271 -58.85 38.10 -23.68
CA ARG A 271 -58.67 38.95 -24.88
C ARG A 271 -57.31 39.67 -24.82
N PRO A 272 -56.64 39.90 -25.96
CA PRO A 272 -55.39 40.66 -26.00
C PRO A 272 -55.68 42.17 -25.95
N GLU A 273 -55.02 42.88 -25.03
CA GLU A 273 -54.89 44.35 -25.11
C GLU A 273 -53.42 44.71 -25.39
N GLU A 274 -53.20 45.32 -26.56
CA GLU A 274 -51.95 45.92 -26.98
C GLU A 274 -51.83 47.36 -26.43
N GLY A 275 -50.64 47.68 -25.93
CA GLY A 275 -49.95 48.94 -26.26
C GLY A 275 -50.04 50.10 -25.28
N THR A 276 -48.93 50.39 -24.59
CA THR A 276 -48.32 51.73 -24.58
C THR A 276 -46.87 51.66 -24.06
N GLU A 277 -45.92 51.91 -24.98
CA GLU A 277 -44.50 52.21 -24.74
C GLU A 277 -44.36 53.72 -24.34
N GLU A 278 -43.32 54.31 -23.75
CA GLU A 278 -41.84 54.15 -23.71
C GLU A 278 -41.28 55.00 -22.49
N PRO A 279 -39.99 55.43 -22.40
CA PRO A 279 -38.72 54.70 -22.18
C PRO A 279 -37.81 55.31 -21.06
N GLY A 280 -36.68 54.66 -20.72
CA GLY A 280 -35.53 55.37 -20.09
C GLY A 280 -34.52 54.57 -19.25
N GLU A 281 -33.38 54.23 -19.87
CA GLU A 281 -31.98 54.18 -19.35
C GLU A 281 -31.45 53.17 -18.29
N ALA A 282 -30.54 52.32 -18.80
CA ALA A 282 -29.12 52.14 -18.41
C ALA A 282 -28.69 51.44 -17.09
N GLN A 283 -28.24 50.19 -17.29
CA GLN A 283 -26.84 49.71 -17.09
C GLN A 283 -26.31 49.28 -15.71
N ARG A 284 -26.09 47.95 -15.63
CA ARG A 284 -24.98 47.19 -15.00
C ARG A 284 -24.47 47.61 -13.61
N THR A 285 -24.67 46.71 -12.64
CA THR A 285 -23.82 46.62 -11.44
C THR A 285 -23.16 45.24 -11.37
N GLY A 286 -21.83 45.25 -11.28
CA GLY A 286 -21.04 44.12 -10.79
C GLY A 286 -20.61 44.35 -9.35
N THR A 287 -19.83 43.38 -8.85
CA THR A 287 -19.27 43.19 -7.49
C THR A 287 -20.23 42.57 -6.47
N GLY A 288 -19.84 41.60 -5.65
CA GLY A 288 -18.57 40.88 -5.50
C GLY A 288 -18.77 39.71 -4.53
N VAL A 289 -18.06 38.62 -4.76
CA VAL A 289 -18.01 37.45 -3.87
C VAL A 289 -17.42 37.88 -2.53
N GLN A 290 -18.06 37.48 -1.42
CA GLN A 290 -17.43 37.45 -0.11
C GLN A 290 -17.55 36.04 0.47
N ASP A 291 -16.39 35.41 0.60
CA ASP A 291 -16.13 34.29 1.49
C ASP A 291 -16.63 34.62 2.91
N ALA A 292 -17.41 33.71 3.47
CA ALA A 292 -17.67 33.67 4.90
C ALA A 292 -17.34 32.28 5.43
N ALA A 293 -16.05 32.06 5.75
CA ALA A 293 -15.69 31.06 6.73
C ALA A 293 -16.03 31.61 8.13
N PRO A 294 -16.81 30.90 8.97
CA PRO A 294 -16.81 31.16 10.39
C PRO A 294 -15.67 30.37 11.03
N THR A 295 -14.65 31.10 11.47
CA THR A 295 -13.66 30.66 12.45
C THR A 295 -14.35 30.38 13.80
N GLY A 296 -13.99 29.25 14.43
CA GLY A 296 -14.19 29.04 15.86
C GLY A 296 -15.20 27.96 16.27
N ARG A 297 -14.85 26.68 16.10
CA ARG A 297 -15.31 25.63 17.03
C ARG A 297 -14.12 24.78 17.46
N ALA A 298 -13.83 24.80 18.76
CA ALA A 298 -12.83 23.94 19.38
C ALA A 298 -13.30 22.48 19.34
N ALA A 299 -12.84 21.72 18.35
CA ALA A 299 -12.98 20.28 18.30
C ALA A 299 -11.90 19.63 19.18
N GLY A 300 -12.21 19.42 20.46
CA GLY A 300 -11.38 18.69 21.40
C GLY A 300 -12.17 17.54 22.01
N TRP A 301 -12.14 16.37 21.37
CA TRP A 301 -12.58 15.12 21.99
C TRP A 301 -11.69 14.86 23.21
N ASN A 302 -12.27 14.82 24.42
CA ASN A 302 -11.55 14.63 25.68
C ASN A 302 -11.84 13.23 26.24
N PRO A 303 -10.93 12.25 26.09
CA PRO A 303 -11.15 10.84 26.45
C PRO A 303 -11.45 10.62 27.94
N ARG A 304 -11.08 11.56 28.82
CA ARG A 304 -11.23 11.41 30.28
C ARG A 304 -12.68 11.42 30.76
N LYS A 305 -13.59 12.12 30.07
CA LYS A 305 -15.02 12.17 30.45
C LYS A 305 -15.74 10.85 30.15
N TRP A 306 -15.30 10.12 29.12
CA TRP A 306 -15.86 8.82 28.78
C TRP A 306 -15.44 7.74 29.79
N PHE A 307 -14.18 7.75 30.24
CA PHE A 307 -13.70 6.81 31.26
C PHE A 307 -14.27 7.07 32.66
N SER A 308 -14.69 8.31 33.01
CA SER A 308 -15.34 8.58 34.29
C SER A 308 -16.77 8.06 34.35
N ALA A 309 -17.52 8.14 33.24
CA ALA A 309 -18.89 7.60 33.14
C ALA A 309 -18.90 6.06 33.19
N TRP A 310 -17.86 5.41 32.69
CA TRP A 310 -17.71 3.96 32.77
C TRP A 310 -17.41 3.45 34.20
N ARG A 311 -16.75 4.26 35.04
CA ARG A 311 -16.45 3.87 36.44
C ARG A 311 -17.62 4.07 37.40
N SER A 312 -18.51 5.04 37.17
CA SER A 312 -19.65 5.28 38.07
C SER A 312 -20.74 4.21 37.99
N ASN A 313 -20.88 3.54 36.84
CA ASN A 313 -21.89 2.48 36.64
C ASN A 313 -21.46 1.09 37.15
N ARG A 314 -20.29 0.97 37.78
CA ARG A 314 -19.83 -0.29 38.40
C ARG A 314 -19.92 -0.33 39.92
N THR A 315 -20.43 0.73 40.55
CA THR A 315 -20.54 0.83 42.02
C THR A 315 -21.97 0.94 42.52
N SER A 316 -22.99 0.67 41.70
CA SER A 316 -24.41 0.71 42.11
C SER A 316 -25.11 -0.65 42.15
N ASP A 317 -24.39 -1.75 41.88
CA ASP A 317 -24.88 -3.11 42.16
C ASP A 317 -23.94 -3.77 43.18
N ASN A 318 -24.20 -3.48 44.46
CA ASN A 318 -23.79 -4.26 45.63
C ASN A 318 -24.74 -3.96 46.79
#